data_AF-A0A6G1REI1-F1
#
_entry.id   AF-A0A6G1REI1-F1
#
_cell.length_a   1.000
_cell.length_b   1.000
_cell.length_c   1.000
_cell.angle_alpha   90.00
_cell.angle_beta   90.00
_cell.angle_gamma   90.00
#
_symmetry.space_group_name_H-M   'P 1'
#
loop_
_entity.id
_entity.type
_entity.pdbx_description
1 polymer ?
#
loop_
_entity_poly.entity_id
_entity_poly.type
_entity_poly.pdbx_seq_one_letter_code
_entity_poly.pdbx_strand_id
1 'polypeptide(L)'
;RYVILDIPLLFETNRLTKFMKYTVLVYCDPPTQLSRLMKRSGLSQAEAEARIAAQLPLDEKCKLATHIIDNSGDRENTHRQVLLLHARLEDSLHFLWARLAAGALVAGLGGLAYLLLRHLIS
;
A
#
# COMPACT_ATOMS: atom_id res chain seq x y z
N ARG A 1 -10.23 3.64 -4.36
CA ARG A 1 -10.14 4.12 -2.95
C ARG A 1 -9.54 3.05 -2.03
N TYR A 2 -8.43 3.39 -1.39
CA TYR A 2 -7.66 2.56 -0.45
C TYR A 2 -7.41 3.35 0.84
N VAL A 3 -6.90 2.69 1.88
CA VAL A 3 -6.46 3.31 3.14
C VAL A 3 -4.95 3.17 3.26
N ILE A 4 -4.28 4.19 3.76
CA ILE A 4 -2.84 4.16 4.06
C ILE A 4 -2.67 4.00 5.57
N LEU A 5 -1.86 3.03 5.97
CA LEU A 5 -1.42 2.86 7.35
C LEU A 5 0.06 3.21 7.42
N ASP A 6 0.41 4.27 8.15
CA ASP A 6 1.79 4.68 8.37
C ASP A 6 2.37 3.92 9.58
N ILE A 7 3.28 2.98 9.32
CA ILE A 7 3.81 2.05 10.33
C ILE A 7 5.35 2.02 10.22
N PRO A 8 6.08 2.73 11.09
CA PRO A 8 7.54 2.84 11.01
C PRO A 8 8.31 1.51 11.12
N LEU A 9 7.78 0.57 11.93
CA LEU A 9 8.41 -0.73 12.24
C LEU A 9 7.68 -1.92 11.58
N LEU A 10 7.08 -1.69 10.42
CA LEU A 10 6.23 -2.66 9.74
C LEU A 10 6.97 -3.99 9.49
N PHE A 11 8.20 -3.92 8.98
CA PHE A 11 8.98 -5.09 8.58
C PHE A 11 9.68 -5.76 9.76
N GLU A 12 10.09 -4.99 10.77
CA GLU A 12 10.77 -5.44 11.97
C GLU A 12 9.90 -6.39 12.80
N THR A 13 8.61 -6.07 12.91
CA THR A 13 7.69 -6.90 13.69
C THR A 13 7.17 -8.09 12.89
N ASN A 14 7.11 -7.98 11.56
CA ASN A 14 6.53 -8.95 10.63
C ASN A 14 5.12 -9.48 11.01
N ARG A 15 4.38 -8.75 11.87
CA ARG A 15 3.05 -9.16 12.35
C ARG A 15 1.93 -8.66 11.46
N LEU A 16 2.10 -7.44 10.95
CA LEU A 16 1.06 -6.71 10.22
C LEU A 16 1.21 -6.80 8.70
N THR A 17 2.40 -7.13 8.20
CA THR A 17 2.72 -7.29 6.77
C THR A 17 1.73 -8.21 6.05
N LYS A 18 1.35 -9.33 6.68
CA LYS A 18 0.38 -10.30 6.14
C LYS A 18 -1.05 -9.75 5.93
N PHE A 19 -1.41 -8.65 6.60
CA PHE A 19 -2.71 -8.01 6.44
C PHE A 19 -2.68 -6.91 5.38
N MET A 20 -1.49 -6.53 4.90
CA MET A 20 -1.32 -5.46 3.92
C MET A 20 -1.39 -6.04 2.52
N LYS A 21 -2.29 -5.50 1.68
CA LYS A 21 -2.34 -5.88 0.26
C LYS A 21 -1.09 -5.46 -0.50
N TYR A 22 -0.60 -4.26 -0.19
CA TYR A 22 0.63 -3.70 -0.75
C TYR A 22 1.40 -3.02 0.39
N THR A 23 2.72 -3.12 0.34
CA THR A 23 3.62 -2.35 1.21
C THR A 23 4.38 -1.32 0.37
N VAL A 24 4.44 -0.09 0.86
CA VAL A 24 5.14 1.01 0.20
C VAL A 24 6.27 1.47 1.12
N LEU A 25 7.50 1.38 0.64
CA LEU A 25 8.67 1.91 1.34
C LEU A 25 9.07 3.25 0.72
N VAL A 26 9.23 4.27 1.56
CA VAL A 26 9.84 5.54 1.16
C VAL A 26 11.34 5.44 1.43
N TYR A 27 12.13 5.40 0.36
CA TYR A 27 13.58 5.28 0.39
C TYR A 27 14.24 6.66 0.36
N CYS A 28 15.40 6.79 0.98
CA CYS A 28 16.37 7.84 0.67
C CYS A 28 17.78 7.30 0.88
N ASP A 29 18.75 7.85 0.15
CA ASP A 29 20.15 7.49 0.32
C ASP A 29 20.63 7.74 1.77
N PRO A 30 21.59 6.95 2.28
CA PRO A 30 22.06 7.05 3.67
C PRO A 30 22.52 8.46 4.11
N PRO A 31 23.33 9.21 3.32
CA PRO A 31 23.73 10.55 3.74
C PRO A 31 22.53 11.52 3.83
N THR A 32 21.58 11.44 2.89
CA THR A 32 20.33 12.21 2.96
C THR A 32 19.49 11.82 4.17
N GLN A 33 19.39 10.53 4.49
CA GLN A 33 18.65 10.04 5.66
C GLN A 33 19.20 10.64 6.96
N LEU A 34 20.52 10.54 7.14
CA LEU A 34 21.23 11.03 8.31
C LEU A 34 21.06 12.55 8.45
N SER A 35 21.36 13.30 7.38
CA SER A 35 21.25 14.76 7.37
C SER A 35 19.84 15.25 7.70
N ARG A 36 18.80 14.65 7.10
CA ARG A 36 17.41 15.02 7.34
C ARG A 36 16.95 14.65 8.75
N LEU A 37 17.38 13.49 9.28
CA LEU A 37 17.05 13.07 10.63
C LEU A 37 17.65 14.02 11.67
N MET A 38 18.94 14.35 11.53
CA MET A 38 19.62 15.32 12.40
C MET A 38 18.92 16.67 12.36
N LYS A 39 18.66 17.22 11.16
CA LYS A 39 18.04 18.54 10.99
C LYS A 39 16.61 18.59 11.55
N ARG A 40 15.82 17.54 11.35
CA ARG A 40 14.41 17.49 11.80
C ARG A 40 14.30 17.30 13.31
N SER A 41 15.17 16.50 13.90
CA SER A 41 15.06 16.08 15.30
C SER A 41 16.08 16.75 16.23
N GLY A 42 16.95 17.62 15.72
CA GLY A 42 17.97 18.32 16.52
C GLY A 42 19.01 17.38 17.13
N LEU A 43 19.30 16.25 16.46
CA LEU A 43 20.18 15.21 16.98
C LEU A 43 21.63 15.44 16.57
N SER A 44 22.57 15.02 17.43
CA SER A 44 23.96 14.83 17.03
C SER A 44 24.06 13.70 16.00
N GLN A 45 25.19 13.67 15.28
CA GLN A 45 25.44 12.61 14.29
C GLN A 45 25.40 11.22 14.93
N ALA A 46 26.06 11.03 16.07
CA ALA A 46 26.10 9.74 16.77
C ALA A 46 24.71 9.27 17.21
N GLU A 47 23.85 10.17 17.72
CA GLU A 47 22.48 9.83 18.10
C GLU A 47 21.63 9.45 16.89
N ALA A 48 21.79 10.16 15.77
CA ALA A 48 21.07 9.88 14.54
C ALA A 48 21.52 8.53 13.92
N GLU A 49 22.82 8.26 13.90
CA GLU A 49 23.38 6.97 13.46
C GLU A 49 22.90 5.81 14.34
N ALA A 50 22.96 5.96 15.67
CA ALA A 50 22.44 4.96 16.60
C ALA A 50 20.95 4.68 16.37
N ARG A 51 20.17 5.72 16.09
CA ARG A 51 18.74 5.58 15.81
C ARG A 51 18.44 4.89 14.48
N ILE A 52 19.25 5.17 13.44
CA ILE A 52 19.15 4.48 12.15
C ILE A 52 19.53 3.00 12.31
N ALA A 53 20.62 2.73 13.03
CA ALA A 53 21.12 1.38 13.29
C ALA A 53 20.20 0.53 14.17
N ALA A 54 19.32 1.15 14.97
CA ALA A 54 18.33 0.43 15.78
C ALA A 54 17.17 -0.16 14.96
N GLN A 55 17.06 0.16 13.67
CA GLN A 55 16.03 -0.36 12.77
C GLN A 55 16.63 -1.34 11.76
N LEU A 56 15.76 -2.08 11.07
CA LEU A 56 16.20 -2.92 9.95
C LEU A 56 16.81 -2.02 8.86
N PRO A 57 17.97 -2.40 8.26
CA PRO A 57 18.60 -1.61 7.20
C PRO A 57 17.63 -1.33 6.05
N LEU A 58 17.73 -0.13 5.48
CA LEU A 58 16.79 0.33 4.45
C LEU A 58 16.84 -0.56 3.20
N ASP A 59 18.02 -1.06 2.84
CA ASP A 59 18.20 -1.98 1.71
C ASP A 59 17.52 -3.33 1.94
N GLU A 60 17.49 -3.82 3.19
CA GLU A 60 16.73 -5.02 3.54
C GLU A 60 15.22 -4.76 3.48
N LYS A 61 14.77 -3.58 3.94
CA LYS A 61 13.36 -3.17 3.77
C LYS A 61 12.96 -3.10 2.30
N CYS A 62 13.85 -2.65 1.41
CA CYS A 62 13.59 -2.57 -0.03
C CYS A 62 13.26 -3.93 -0.64
N LYS A 63 13.96 -5.00 -0.20
CA LYS A 63 13.70 -6.38 -0.65
C LYS A 63 12.32 -6.91 -0.24
N LEU A 64 11.76 -6.37 0.86
CA LEU A 64 10.48 -6.80 1.43
C LEU A 64 9.29 -5.97 0.95
N ALA A 65 9.54 -4.78 0.38
CA ALA A 65 8.50 -3.85 -0.02
C ALA A 65 7.89 -4.22 -1.38
N THR A 66 6.58 -4.05 -1.53
CA THR A 66 5.93 -4.24 -2.84
C THR A 66 6.22 -3.09 -3.79
N HIS A 67 6.29 -1.87 -3.25
CA HIS A 67 6.57 -0.65 -3.98
C HIS A 67 7.60 0.19 -3.23
N ILE A 68 8.46 0.86 -3.98
CA ILE A 68 9.47 1.76 -3.44
C ILE A 68 9.23 3.14 -4.06
N ILE A 69 9.30 4.17 -3.23
CA ILE A 69 9.30 5.58 -3.65
C ILE A 69 10.65 6.16 -3.23
N ASP A 70 11.44 6.60 -4.21
CA ASP A 70 12.71 7.27 -3.95
C ASP A 70 12.48 8.75 -3.61
N ASN A 71 12.89 9.12 -2.41
CA ASN A 71 12.82 10.47 -1.84
C ASN A 71 14.23 11.06 -1.60
N SER A 72 15.25 10.52 -2.27
CA SER A 72 16.63 11.05 -2.26
C SER A 72 16.72 12.37 -3.03
N GLY A 73 15.97 12.48 -4.13
CA GLY A 73 15.94 13.66 -5.00
C GLY A 73 15.05 14.80 -4.51
N ASP A 74 14.57 15.60 -5.46
CA ASP A 74 13.65 16.70 -5.18
C ASP A 74 12.21 16.23 -4.93
N ARG A 75 11.40 17.14 -4.36
CA ARG A 75 10.00 16.89 -4.01
C ARG A 75 9.14 16.57 -5.23
N GLU A 76 9.43 17.14 -6.39
CA GLU A 76 8.63 16.94 -7.60
C GLU A 76 8.83 15.53 -8.15
N ASN A 77 10.05 15.01 -8.10
CA ASN A 77 10.34 13.63 -8.47
C ASN A 77 9.60 12.63 -7.57
N THR A 78 9.59 12.87 -6.25
CA THR A 78 8.82 12.05 -5.30
C THR A 78 7.32 12.17 -5.56
N HIS A 79 6.81 13.39 -5.80
CA HIS A 79 5.40 13.63 -6.11
C HIS A 79 4.95 12.86 -7.36
N ARG A 80 5.73 12.91 -8.43
CA ARG A 80 5.49 12.14 -9.66
C ARG A 80 5.42 10.63 -9.39
N GLN A 81 6.34 10.08 -8.61
CA GLN A 81 6.33 8.66 -8.25
C GLN A 81 5.07 8.28 -7.45
N VAL A 82 4.64 9.14 -6.52
CA VAL A 82 3.40 8.96 -5.76
C VAL A 82 2.18 8.94 -6.69
N LEU A 83 2.10 9.87 -7.65
CA LEU A 83 0.98 9.92 -8.59
C LEU A 83 0.91 8.67 -9.49
N LEU A 84 2.07 8.20 -9.97
CA LEU A 84 2.15 6.97 -10.76
C LEU A 84 1.69 5.75 -9.95
N LEU A 85 2.13 5.65 -8.68
CA LEU A 85 1.68 4.59 -7.79
C LEU A 85 0.19 4.69 -7.48
N HIS A 86 -0.32 5.90 -7.23
CA HIS A 86 -1.73 6.14 -6.97
C HIS A 86 -2.62 5.64 -8.11
N ALA A 87 -2.29 6.02 -9.36
CA ALA A 87 -3.02 5.57 -10.55
C ALA A 87 -3.02 4.03 -10.66
N ARG A 88 -1.86 3.40 -10.43
CA ARG A 88 -1.75 1.93 -10.43
C ARG A 88 -2.60 1.25 -9.36
N LEU A 89 -2.71 1.84 -8.17
CA LEU A 89 -3.51 1.27 -7.09
C LEU A 89 -5.02 1.45 -7.33
N GLU A 90 -5.42 2.56 -7.97
CA GLU A 90 -6.81 2.83 -8.36
C GLU A 90 -7.31 1.87 -9.45
N ASP A 91 -6.48 1.53 -10.43
CA ASP A 91 -6.84 0.64 -11.55
C ASP A 91 -7.06 -0.83 -11.15
N SER A 92 -6.96 -1.15 -9.86
CA SER A 92 -7.23 -2.50 -9.37
C SER A 92 -8.73 -2.82 -9.40
N LEU A 93 -9.22 -3.30 -10.54
CA LEU A 93 -10.51 -3.98 -10.76
C LEU A 93 -10.65 -5.29 -9.97
N HIS A 94 -9.95 -5.42 -8.84
CA HIS A 94 -9.81 -6.64 -8.06
C HIS A 94 -11.15 -7.15 -7.50
N PHE A 95 -12.17 -6.30 -7.39
CA PHE A 95 -13.53 -6.70 -6.99
C PHE A 95 -14.49 -6.84 -8.17
N LEU A 96 -14.03 -6.68 -9.41
CA LEU A 96 -14.88 -6.79 -10.59
C LEU A 96 -15.50 -8.19 -10.69
N TRP A 97 -14.71 -9.24 -10.45
CA TRP A 97 -15.23 -10.61 -10.45
C TRP A 97 -16.30 -10.82 -9.38
N ALA A 98 -16.13 -10.24 -8.18
CA ALA A 98 -17.11 -10.33 -7.10
C ALA A 98 -18.40 -9.58 -7.46
N ARG A 99 -18.29 -8.42 -8.10
CA ARG A 99 -19.43 -7.65 -8.63
C ARG A 99 -20.17 -8.41 -9.73
N LEU A 100 -19.44 -9.05 -10.66
CA LEU A 100 -20.03 -9.87 -11.72
C LEU A 100 -20.74 -11.10 -11.15
N ALA A 101 -20.13 -11.79 -10.18
CA ALA A 101 -20.74 -12.95 -9.52
C ALA A 101 -22.03 -12.59 -8.80
N ALA A 102 -22.04 -11.48 -8.04
CA ALA A 102 -23.25 -10.98 -7.38
C ALA A 102 -24.34 -10.61 -8.41
N GLY A 103 -23.96 -9.94 -9.50
CA GLY A 103 -24.89 -9.62 -10.59
C GLY A 103 -25.53 -10.85 -11.23
N ALA A 104 -24.73 -11.87 -11.52
CA ALA A 104 -25.22 -13.14 -12.08
C ALA A 104 -26.19 -13.85 -11.12
N LEU A 105 -25.89 -13.86 -9.82
CA LEU A 105 -26.75 -14.47 -8.80
C LEU A 105 -28.10 -13.77 -8.71
N VAL A 106 -28.12 -12.44 -8.69
CA VAL A 106 -29.35 -11.63 -8.65
C VAL A 106 -30.20 -11.87 -9.90
N ALA A 107 -29.58 -11.89 -11.09
CA ALA A 107 -30.28 -12.17 -12.34
C ALA A 107 -30.86 -13.60 -12.36
N GLY A 108 -30.09 -14.59 -11.88
CA GLY A 108 -30.54 -15.98 -11.79
C GLY A 108 -31.73 -16.16 -10.85
N LEU A 109 -31.68 -15.59 -9.64
CA LEU A 109 -32.78 -15.63 -8.68
C LEU A 109 -34.02 -14.92 -9.21
N GLY A 110 -33.84 -13.74 -9.83
CA GLY A 110 -34.94 -13.00 -10.46
C GLY A 110 -35.61 -13.79 -11.60
N GLY A 111 -34.80 -14.43 -12.45
CA GLY A 111 -35.31 -15.30 -13.52
C GLY A 111 -36.08 -16.51 -12.99
N LEU A 112 -35.58 -17.16 -11.93
CA LEU A 112 -36.25 -18.29 -11.30
C LEU A 112 -37.58 -17.88 -10.68
N ALA A 113 -37.61 -16.75 -9.95
CA ALA A 113 -38.84 -16.21 -9.36
C ALA A 113 -39.88 -15.87 -10.45
N TYR A 114 -39.44 -15.28 -11.56
CA TYR A 114 -40.30 -15.01 -12.71
C TYR A 114 -40.90 -16.29 -13.31
N LEU A 115 -40.09 -17.34 -13.50
CA LEU A 115 -40.57 -18.63 -14.01
C LEU A 115 -41.59 -19.29 -13.07
N LEU A 116 -41.35 -19.24 -11.75
CA LEU A 116 -42.28 -19.78 -10.75
C LEU A 116 -43.60 -19.01 -10.73
N LEU A 117 -43.55 -17.68 -10.75
CA LEU A 117 -44.76 -16.85 -10.84
C LEU A 117 -45.53 -17.13 -12.13
N ARG A 118 -44.83 -17.25 -13.27
CA ARG A 118 -45.45 -17.59 -14.55
C ARG A 118 -46.12 -18.97 -14.50
N HIS A 119 -45.51 -19.95 -13.85
CA HIS A 119 -46.09 -21.29 -13.69
C HIS A 119 -47.28 -21.33 -12.73
N LEU A 120 -47.32 -20.46 -11.71
CA LEU A 120 -48.45 -20.35 -10.79
C LEU A 120 -49.66 -19.61 -11.39
N ILE A 121 -49.43 -18.76 -12.40
CA ILE A 121 -50.47 -17.95 -13.06
C ILE A 121 -51.01 -18.66 -14.33
N SER A 122 -50.31 -19.66 -14.87
CA SER A 122 -50.77 -20.50 -15.99
C SER A 122 -51.52 -21.73 -15.49
#